data_AF-A0A7Y5RRR1-F1
#
_entry.id   AF-A0A7Y5RRR1-F1
#
_cell.length_a   1.000
_cell.length_b   1.000
_cell.length_c   1.000
_cell.angle_alpha   90.00
_cell.angle_beta   90.00
_cell.angle_gamma   90.00
#
_symmetry.space_group_name_H-M   'P 1'
#
loop_
_entity.id
_entity.type
_entity.pdbx_description
1 polymer ?
#
loop_
_entity_poly.entity_id
_entity_poly.type
_entity_poly.pdbx_seq_one_letter_code
_entity_poly.pdbx_strand_id
1 'polypeptide(L)'
;MREVLSADAYDNAIRERLNVVANKLSQSEVARRTKTPRGKINRYLAGTRISADFLCAIADGCEINPAWLLSGEGAPTLEAVSPATGEFAGTMLELVSAMNDVSKMKLGNLVKTENLQDLYQLNQQIATFRKLREDIARQTRPIFDALLKNCQDALRAREMERAESLERAMSQVFELCQDDALQHEILKMRYVLMNWRGRSGEVMSISRQLFSMTLANPQRALANMAQDANNYALSLRKGGFIDESCRIARAALELLEPGNDHYALLRASLALSEAYRGNLDEAIAISKGASATFKIERLGQFARAAYLHLLLWNGTLSFRQAALISKGDDNWSIPLLQFALWSEEKDDLKTAVKRGAKSLIVSGAPRFRVLLAWARQLREAQAGKTSALADFVELTKADRAQLIPVELFEWWTGYAQTALALNDTENTAKGIQEARNIWQCLDKGCFPAAPSIACFHRSVLRLRDAKVSFPENTGAADDAEAFFRSCINRGYKVFDTAFESKQK
;
A
#
# COMPACT_ATOMS: atom_id res chain seq x y z
N MET A 1 -7.47 4.71 13.51
CA MET A 1 -8.46 5.81 13.51
C MET A 1 -8.12 6.72 14.67
N ARG A 2 -7.52 7.89 14.44
CA ARG A 2 -7.64 8.98 15.42
C ARG A 2 -8.97 9.65 15.11
N GLU A 3 -9.84 9.74 16.11
CA GLU A 3 -11.06 10.53 16.03
C GLU A 3 -10.68 11.94 15.57
N VAL A 4 -11.34 12.41 14.52
CA VAL A 4 -11.33 13.84 14.21
C VAL A 4 -11.99 14.49 15.42
N LEU A 5 -11.17 15.10 16.29
CA LEU A 5 -11.66 15.81 17.46
C LEU A 5 -12.72 16.81 16.98
N SER A 6 -13.93 16.74 17.51
CA SER A 6 -14.94 17.77 17.26
C SER A 6 -14.34 19.14 17.63
N ALA A 7 -14.81 20.23 17.02
CA ALA A 7 -14.33 21.58 17.33
C ALA A 7 -14.38 21.87 18.85
N ASP A 8 -15.36 21.28 19.55
CA ASP A 8 -15.50 21.36 21.01
C ASP A 8 -14.37 20.62 21.76
N ALA A 9 -13.90 19.48 21.25
CA ALA A 9 -12.82 18.71 21.86
C ALA A 9 -11.45 19.40 21.69
N TYR A 10 -11.25 20.11 20.58
CA TYR A 10 -10.05 20.93 20.36
C TYR A 10 -10.02 22.17 21.28
N ASP A 11 -11.14 22.89 21.40
CA ASP A 11 -11.29 24.02 22.33
C ASP A 11 -11.09 23.58 23.79
N ASN A 12 -11.55 22.38 24.16
CA ASN A 12 -11.32 21.81 25.50
C ASN A 12 -9.83 21.56 25.75
N ALA A 13 -9.10 20.98 24.78
CA ALA A 13 -7.67 20.71 24.93
C ALA A 13 -6.82 21.99 25.04
N ILE A 14 -7.17 23.04 24.30
CA ILE A 14 -6.53 24.36 24.45
C ILE A 14 -6.86 24.96 25.82
N ARG A 15 -8.11 24.83 26.28
CA ARG A 15 -8.55 25.35 27.59
C ARG A 15 -7.83 24.70 28.76
N GLU A 16 -7.59 23.39 28.72
CA GLU A 16 -6.78 22.70 29.73
C GLU A 16 -5.36 23.30 29.82
N ARG A 17 -4.74 23.58 28.68
CA ARG A 17 -3.41 24.20 28.63
C ARG A 17 -3.42 25.67 29.07
N LEU A 18 -4.46 26.42 28.73
CA LEU A 18 -4.66 27.77 29.28
C LEU A 18 -4.86 27.76 30.80
N ASN A 19 -5.49 26.73 31.36
CA ASN A 19 -5.60 26.57 32.82
C ASN A 19 -4.23 26.29 33.46
N VAL A 20 -3.33 25.54 32.79
CA VAL A 20 -1.94 25.37 33.24
C VAL A 20 -1.19 26.70 33.29
N VAL A 21 -1.43 27.58 32.31
CA VAL A 21 -0.86 28.95 32.29
C VAL A 21 -1.47 29.80 33.40
N ALA A 22 -2.78 29.76 33.57
CA ALA A 22 -3.50 30.53 34.58
C ALA A 22 -3.15 30.11 36.03
N ASN A 23 -2.66 28.89 36.22
CA ASN A 23 -2.12 28.42 37.50
C ASN A 23 -0.73 29.00 37.82
N LYS A 24 0.01 29.46 36.80
CA LYS A 24 1.35 30.08 36.94
C LYS A 24 1.29 31.61 36.93
N LEU A 25 0.34 32.19 36.21
CA LEU A 25 0.13 33.64 36.08
C LEU A 25 -1.28 33.99 36.56
N SER A 26 -1.40 34.94 37.49
CA SER A 26 -2.71 35.40 37.93
C SER A 26 -3.54 35.95 36.75
N GLN A 27 -4.87 35.78 36.77
CA GLN A 27 -5.73 36.30 35.70
C GLN A 27 -5.61 37.83 35.50
N SER A 28 -5.26 38.57 36.56
CA SER A 28 -4.96 40.01 36.45
C SER A 28 -3.69 40.27 35.66
N GLU A 29 -2.69 39.41 35.82
CA GLU A 29 -1.43 39.50 35.08
C GLU A 29 -1.63 39.14 33.62
N VAL A 30 -2.39 38.07 33.32
CA VAL A 30 -2.78 37.72 31.95
C VAL A 30 -3.58 38.87 31.32
N ALA A 31 -4.52 39.47 32.03
CA ALA A 31 -5.29 40.62 31.51
C ALA A 31 -4.41 41.82 31.17
N ARG A 32 -3.42 42.11 32.02
CA ARG A 32 -2.46 43.20 31.81
C ARG A 32 -1.59 42.96 30.58
N ARG A 33 -1.02 41.76 30.46
CA ARG A 33 -0.07 41.42 29.38
C ARG A 33 -0.74 41.24 28.03
N THR A 34 -1.94 40.67 27.99
CA THR A 34 -2.70 40.41 26.76
C THR A 34 -3.62 41.56 26.34
N LYS A 35 -3.71 42.63 27.15
CA LYS A 35 -4.69 43.73 27.02
C LYS A 35 -6.15 43.25 26.91
N THR A 36 -6.43 42.01 27.29
CA THR A 36 -7.77 41.41 27.22
C THR A 36 -8.49 41.61 28.56
N PRO A 37 -9.73 42.12 28.60
CA PRO A 37 -10.47 42.31 29.84
C PRO A 37 -10.58 41.01 30.64
N ARG A 38 -10.35 41.09 31.96
CA ARG A 38 -10.39 39.93 32.87
C ARG A 38 -11.71 39.13 32.78
N GLY A 39 -12.83 39.81 32.54
CA GLY A 39 -14.14 39.18 32.34
C GLY A 39 -14.28 38.38 31.04
N LYS A 40 -13.46 38.63 30.01
CA LYS A 40 -13.37 37.80 28.80
C LYS A 40 -12.46 36.59 29.03
N ILE A 41 -11.34 36.78 29.73
CA ILE A 41 -10.40 35.70 30.10
C ILE A 41 -11.12 34.65 30.95
N ASN A 42 -11.88 35.08 31.97
CA ASN A 42 -12.66 34.16 32.80
C ASN A 42 -13.67 33.35 31.97
N ARG A 43 -14.32 33.98 30.98
CA ARG A 43 -15.23 33.29 30.06
C ARG A 43 -14.52 32.25 29.19
N TYR A 44 -13.32 32.55 28.69
CA TYR A 44 -12.54 31.58 27.90
C TYR A 44 -12.13 30.36 28.72
N LEU A 45 -11.73 30.58 29.98
CA LEU A 45 -11.38 29.50 30.92
C LEU A 45 -12.61 28.69 31.40
N ALA A 46 -13.80 29.31 31.42
CA ALA A 46 -15.04 28.69 31.92
C ALA A 46 -15.86 27.95 30.84
N GLY A 47 -15.40 27.86 29.60
CA GLY A 47 -16.06 27.04 28.57
C GLY A 47 -16.55 27.78 27.32
N THR A 48 -16.40 29.10 27.24
CA THR A 48 -16.76 29.81 25.99
C THR A 48 -15.71 29.61 24.90
N ARG A 49 -16.12 29.76 23.64
CA ARG A 49 -15.26 29.68 22.46
C ARG A 49 -14.11 30.69 22.57
N ILE A 50 -12.89 30.20 22.38
CA ILE A 50 -11.66 30.99 22.54
C ILE A 50 -11.37 31.73 21.24
N SER A 51 -11.08 33.03 21.29
CA SER A 51 -10.73 33.79 20.09
C SER A 51 -9.25 33.59 19.73
N ALA A 52 -8.96 33.50 18.42
CA ALA A 52 -7.59 33.46 17.92
C ALA A 52 -6.78 34.69 18.35
N ASP A 53 -7.39 35.88 18.36
CA ASP A 53 -6.75 37.12 18.81
C ASP A 53 -6.27 37.03 20.26
N PHE A 54 -7.02 36.31 21.10
CA PHE A 54 -6.62 36.08 22.50
C PHE A 54 -5.50 35.05 22.59
N LEU A 55 -5.52 34.00 21.76
CA LEU A 55 -4.44 33.01 21.68
C LEU A 55 -3.11 33.62 21.19
N CYS A 56 -3.17 34.57 20.25
CA CYS A 56 -1.98 35.32 19.82
C CYS A 56 -1.51 36.26 20.94
N ALA A 57 -2.44 37.05 21.51
CA ALA A 57 -2.09 37.98 22.58
C ALA A 57 -1.51 37.28 23.83
N ILE A 58 -1.95 36.05 24.14
CA ILE A 58 -1.41 35.28 25.26
C ILE A 58 -0.07 34.65 24.94
N ALA A 59 0.14 34.17 23.71
CA ALA A 59 1.45 33.69 23.26
C ALA A 59 2.51 34.80 23.35
N ASP A 60 2.19 35.98 22.82
CA ASP A 60 3.10 37.12 22.79
C ASP A 60 3.26 37.76 24.19
N GLY A 61 2.14 38.07 24.84
CA GLY A 61 2.13 38.80 26.10
C GLY A 61 2.66 37.99 27.27
N CYS A 62 2.46 36.67 27.28
CA CYS A 62 2.87 35.80 28.38
C CYS A 62 4.07 34.90 28.04
N GLU A 63 4.71 35.13 26.89
CA GLU A 63 5.87 34.37 26.39
C GLU A 63 5.64 32.85 26.36
N ILE A 64 4.43 32.46 25.94
CA ILE A 64 3.98 31.06 25.89
C ILE A 64 4.32 30.48 24.52
N ASN A 65 4.85 29.26 24.52
CA ASN A 65 5.13 28.52 23.30
C ASN A 65 3.83 28.21 22.52
N PRO A 66 3.64 28.75 21.30
CA PRO A 66 2.43 28.55 20.50
C PRO A 66 2.19 27.09 20.10
N ALA A 67 3.26 26.33 19.83
CA ALA A 67 3.15 24.91 19.49
C ALA A 67 2.61 24.11 20.69
N TRP A 68 3.11 24.38 21.89
CA TRP A 68 2.59 23.76 23.10
C TRP A 68 1.12 24.16 23.35
N LEU A 69 0.79 25.45 23.16
CA LEU A 69 -0.57 25.94 23.37
C LEU A 69 -1.60 25.31 22.42
N LEU A 70 -1.22 25.09 21.14
CA LEU A 70 -2.11 24.58 20.10
C LEU A 70 -2.09 23.06 19.99
N SER A 71 -0.91 22.42 19.89
CA SER A 71 -0.76 20.97 19.68
C SER A 71 -0.32 20.18 20.93
N GLY A 72 0.30 20.83 21.91
CA GLY A 72 0.68 20.24 23.20
C GLY A 72 2.13 19.77 23.20
N GLU A 73 2.84 20.05 22.11
CA GLU A 73 4.20 19.62 21.86
C GLU A 73 5.19 20.70 22.33
N GLY A 74 6.22 20.26 23.07
CA GLY A 74 7.26 21.14 23.60
C GLY A 74 7.00 21.66 25.02
N ALA A 75 7.85 22.57 25.48
CA ALA A 75 7.73 23.19 26.80
C ALA A 75 6.76 24.38 26.77
N PRO A 76 6.12 24.74 27.90
CA PRO A 76 5.11 25.81 27.94
C PRO A 76 5.62 27.22 27.67
N THR A 77 6.91 27.49 27.92
CA THR A 77 7.52 28.83 27.82
C THR A 77 8.48 28.91 26.63
N LEU A 78 8.56 30.09 26.01
CA LEU A 78 9.46 30.36 24.88
C LEU A 78 10.95 30.26 25.25
N GLU A 79 11.31 30.49 26.52
CA GLU A 79 12.70 30.37 27.03
C GLU A 79 13.31 28.96 26.84
N ALA A 80 12.48 27.93 26.69
CA ALA A 80 12.92 26.55 26.52
C ALA A 80 13.01 26.10 25.04
N VAL A 81 12.82 27.03 24.09
CA VAL A 81 12.71 26.75 22.66
C VAL A 81 13.82 27.49 21.91
N SER A 82 14.46 26.83 20.94
CA SER A 82 15.54 27.48 20.17
C SER A 82 15.02 28.70 19.40
N PRO A 83 15.80 29.80 19.23
CA PRO A 83 15.36 31.01 18.55
C PRO A 83 14.77 30.78 17.15
N ALA A 84 15.35 29.84 16.39
CA ALA A 84 14.86 29.46 15.06
C ALA A 84 13.46 28.79 15.10
N THR A 85 13.16 28.06 16.18
CA THR A 85 11.84 27.46 16.39
C THR A 85 10.81 28.50 16.86
N GLY A 86 11.24 29.54 17.57
CA GLY A 86 10.40 30.68 17.96
C GLY A 86 9.97 31.53 16.76
N GLU A 87 10.90 31.83 15.84
CA GLU A 87 10.61 32.56 14.61
C GLU A 87 9.60 31.79 13.73
N PHE A 88 9.81 30.48 13.57
CA PHE A 88 8.90 29.58 12.85
C PHE A 88 7.49 29.55 13.48
N ALA A 89 7.39 29.46 14.81
CA ALA A 89 6.12 29.47 15.52
C ALA A 89 5.38 30.82 15.38
N GLY A 90 6.11 31.94 15.34
CA GLY A 90 5.56 33.26 15.04
C GLY A 90 4.96 33.35 13.63
N THR A 91 5.68 32.86 12.61
CA THR A 91 5.19 32.82 11.23
C THR A 91 3.93 31.95 11.09
N MET A 92 3.81 30.85 11.86
CA MET A 92 2.61 30.02 11.89
C MET A 92 1.39 30.73 12.50
N LEU A 93 1.58 31.51 13.57
CA LEU A 93 0.51 32.29 14.18
C LEU A 93 -0.01 33.39 13.23
N GLU A 94 0.90 34.06 12.52
CA GLU A 94 0.53 35.05 11.50
C GLU A 94 -0.28 34.43 10.37
N LEU A 95 0.08 33.22 9.92
CA LEU A 95 -0.67 32.47 8.91
C LEU A 95 -2.09 32.12 9.39
N VAL A 96 -2.24 31.62 10.62
CA VAL A 96 -3.54 31.28 11.21
C VAL A 96 -4.41 32.53 11.38
N SER A 97 -3.81 33.66 11.77
CA SER A 97 -4.50 34.94 11.87
C SER A 97 -5.04 35.38 10.49
N ALA A 98 -4.19 35.36 9.46
CA ALA A 98 -4.58 35.71 8.09
C ALA A 98 -5.68 34.78 7.53
N MET A 99 -5.61 33.47 7.80
CA MET A 99 -6.67 32.51 7.42
C MET A 99 -8.00 32.81 8.09
N ASN A 100 -7.97 33.19 9.37
CA ASN A 100 -9.16 33.53 10.13
C ASN A 100 -9.81 34.82 9.62
N ASP A 101 -9.00 35.80 9.19
CA ASP A 101 -9.48 37.04 8.59
C ASP A 101 -10.12 36.80 7.21
N VAL A 102 -9.51 35.95 6.38
CA VAL A 102 -10.09 35.51 5.09
C VAL A 102 -11.40 34.72 5.30
N SER A 103 -11.48 33.86 6.32
CA SER A 103 -12.69 33.08 6.64
C SER A 103 -13.84 33.92 7.20
N LYS A 104 -13.53 35.00 7.94
CA LYS A 104 -14.52 35.95 8.48
C LYS A 104 -15.08 36.90 7.42
N MET A 105 -14.37 37.12 6.31
CA MET A 105 -14.88 37.89 5.18
C MET A 105 -16.01 37.11 4.49
N LYS A 106 -17.27 37.53 4.70
CA LYS A 106 -18.45 36.91 4.10
C LYS A 106 -18.41 37.06 2.57
N LEU A 107 -17.88 36.05 1.88
CA LEU A 107 -17.86 35.90 0.42
C LEU A 107 -19.24 36.13 -0.24
N GLY A 108 -20.34 35.88 0.49
CA GLY A 108 -21.71 36.12 0.02
C GLY A 108 -22.10 37.59 -0.18
N ASN A 109 -21.35 38.56 0.36
CA ASN A 109 -21.64 39.99 0.20
C ASN A 109 -20.90 40.64 -0.99
N LEU A 110 -19.95 39.95 -1.61
CA LEU A 110 -19.06 40.49 -2.67
C LEU A 110 -19.71 40.67 -4.06
N VAL A 111 -21.02 40.43 -4.19
CA VAL A 111 -21.74 40.47 -5.48
C VAL A 111 -22.22 41.88 -5.87
N LYS A 112 -22.16 42.87 -4.96
CA LYS A 112 -22.56 44.26 -5.28
C LYS A 112 -21.35 45.13 -5.62
N THR A 113 -21.50 45.97 -6.63
CA THR A 113 -20.50 46.86 -7.26
C THR A 113 -19.85 47.89 -6.31
N GLU A 114 -20.28 47.98 -5.05
CA GLU A 114 -19.76 48.91 -4.02
C GLU A 114 -18.58 48.34 -3.19
N ASN A 115 -18.19 47.07 -3.36
CA ASN A 115 -17.22 46.39 -2.48
C ASN A 115 -15.77 46.29 -3.01
N LEU A 116 -15.32 47.28 -3.78
CA LEU A 116 -13.94 47.31 -4.31
C LEU A 116 -12.85 47.34 -3.23
N GLN A 117 -13.11 48.00 -2.10
CA GLN A 117 -12.19 48.02 -0.95
C GLN A 117 -12.06 46.65 -0.28
N ASP A 118 -13.16 45.92 -0.13
CA ASP A 118 -13.16 44.57 0.45
C ASP A 118 -12.45 43.57 -0.47
N LEU A 119 -12.63 43.70 -1.79
CA LEU A 119 -11.87 42.92 -2.77
C LEU A 119 -10.37 43.23 -2.74
N TYR A 120 -10.00 44.50 -2.56
CA TYR A 120 -8.59 44.91 -2.42
C TYR A 120 -7.96 44.35 -1.14
N GLN A 121 -8.67 44.43 -0.01
CA GLN A 121 -8.22 43.85 1.26
C GLN A 121 -8.12 42.33 1.19
N LEU A 122 -9.08 41.65 0.56
CA LEU A 122 -9.02 40.20 0.32
C LEU A 122 -7.81 39.82 -0.53
N ASN A 123 -7.56 40.57 -1.60
CA ASN A 123 -6.41 40.30 -2.47
C ASN A 123 -5.07 40.53 -1.76
N GLN A 124 -4.99 41.56 -0.90
CA GLN A 124 -3.82 41.83 -0.05
C GLN A 124 -3.61 40.72 1.00
N GLN A 125 -4.68 40.26 1.66
CA GLN A 125 -4.62 39.14 2.62
C GLN A 125 -4.23 37.83 1.94
N ILE A 126 -4.73 37.55 0.74
CA ILE A 126 -4.31 36.39 -0.08
C ILE A 126 -2.83 36.50 -0.45
N ALA A 127 -2.35 37.70 -0.81
CA ALA A 127 -0.94 37.92 -1.13
C ALA A 127 -0.03 37.70 0.10
N THR A 128 -0.41 38.25 1.26
CA THR A 128 0.30 38.03 2.53
C THR A 128 0.30 36.55 2.91
N PHE A 129 -0.84 35.87 2.79
CA PHE A 129 -0.97 34.43 3.03
C PHE A 129 -0.05 33.61 2.11
N ARG A 130 -0.02 33.91 0.81
CA ARG A 130 0.88 33.24 -0.15
C ARG A 130 2.34 33.45 0.22
N LYS A 131 2.74 34.67 0.58
CA LYS A 131 4.11 34.99 0.98
C LYS A 131 4.52 34.26 2.27
N LEU A 132 3.68 34.28 3.30
CA LEU A 132 3.92 33.54 4.55
C LEU A 132 4.05 32.04 4.29
N ARG A 133 3.21 31.49 3.41
CA ARG A 133 3.30 30.09 3.01
C ARG A 133 4.60 29.78 2.27
N GLU A 134 5.05 30.66 1.37
CA GLU A 134 6.33 30.51 0.67
C GLU A 134 7.52 30.57 1.63
N ASP A 135 7.47 31.44 2.64
CA ASP A 135 8.53 31.58 3.64
C ASP A 135 8.56 30.37 4.60
N ILE A 136 7.40 29.88 5.06
CA ILE A 136 7.26 28.62 5.81
C ILE A 136 7.79 27.45 4.97
N ALA A 137 7.41 27.36 3.69
CA ALA A 137 7.88 26.31 2.79
C ALA A 137 9.41 26.34 2.66
N ARG A 138 10.00 27.52 2.49
CA ARG A 138 11.45 27.70 2.38
C ARG A 138 12.19 27.28 3.66
N GLN A 139 11.67 27.65 4.82
CA GLN A 139 12.28 27.32 6.11
C GLN A 139 12.13 25.84 6.48
N THR A 140 11.00 25.22 6.13
CA THR A 140 10.71 23.81 6.45
C THR A 140 11.36 22.83 5.48
N ARG A 141 11.67 23.24 4.24
CA ARG A 141 12.21 22.36 3.21
C ARG A 141 13.45 21.55 3.63
N PRO A 142 14.48 22.13 4.29
CA PRO A 142 15.64 21.36 4.71
C PRO A 142 15.31 20.30 5.77
N ILE A 143 14.35 20.59 6.66
CA ILE A 143 13.86 19.64 7.67
C ILE A 143 13.19 18.46 6.97
N PHE A 144 12.38 18.75 5.95
CA PHE A 144 11.77 17.72 5.13
C PHE A 144 12.76 16.85 4.39
N ASP A 145 13.73 17.45 3.71
CA ASP A 145 14.71 16.70 2.95
C ASP A 145 15.52 15.77 3.88
N ALA A 146 15.81 16.22 5.10
CA ALA A 146 16.43 15.40 6.14
C ALA A 146 15.51 14.25 6.61
N LEU A 147 14.24 14.52 6.90
CA LEU A 147 13.27 13.49 7.30
C LEU A 147 13.03 12.47 6.18
N LEU A 148 12.91 12.93 4.93
CA LEU A 148 12.74 12.08 3.75
C LEU A 148 13.94 11.17 3.56
N LYS A 149 15.16 11.70 3.62
CA LYS A 149 16.39 10.91 3.54
C LYS A 149 16.47 9.88 4.67
N ASN A 150 16.21 10.29 5.91
CA ASN A 150 16.21 9.38 7.06
C ASN A 150 15.15 8.28 6.91
N CYS A 151 13.98 8.59 6.36
CA CYS A 151 12.93 7.61 6.11
C CYS A 151 13.34 6.63 5.00
N GLN A 152 13.93 7.13 3.91
CA GLN A 152 14.48 6.30 2.84
C GLN A 152 15.57 5.36 3.35
N ASP A 153 16.47 5.85 4.19
CA ASP A 153 17.54 5.04 4.77
C ASP A 153 16.98 4.01 5.76
N ALA A 154 15.98 4.37 6.58
CA ALA A 154 15.25 3.43 7.43
C ALA A 154 14.53 2.35 6.60
N LEU A 155 13.88 2.71 5.50
CA LEU A 155 13.25 1.75 4.58
C LEU A 155 14.27 0.82 3.92
N ARG A 156 15.43 1.35 3.49
CA ARG A 156 16.54 0.56 2.93
C ARG A 156 17.13 -0.40 3.96
N ALA A 157 17.34 0.07 5.19
CA ALA A 157 17.81 -0.71 6.34
C ALA A 157 16.74 -1.65 6.92
N ARG A 158 15.49 -1.53 6.46
CA ARG A 158 14.33 -2.33 6.85
C ARG A 158 13.82 -2.06 8.27
N GLU A 159 14.09 -0.89 8.81
CA GLU A 159 13.65 -0.43 10.13
C GLU A 159 12.20 0.09 10.05
N MET A 160 11.23 -0.82 9.93
CA MET A 160 9.82 -0.47 9.65
C MET A 160 9.18 0.46 10.69
N GLU A 161 9.44 0.25 11.98
CA GLU A 161 8.86 1.07 13.06
C GLU A 161 9.41 2.49 13.05
N ARG A 162 10.71 2.62 12.76
CA ARG A 162 11.37 3.92 12.59
C ARG A 162 10.86 4.63 11.34
N ALA A 163 10.76 3.92 10.22
CA ALA A 163 10.22 4.46 8.97
C ALA A 163 8.77 4.96 9.15
N GLU A 164 7.93 4.23 9.89
CA GLU A 164 6.55 4.63 10.21
C GLU A 164 6.48 5.85 11.14
N SER A 165 7.43 5.99 12.07
CA SER A 165 7.51 7.17 12.92
C SER A 165 7.96 8.40 12.12
N LEU A 166 8.91 8.22 11.21
CA LEU A 166 9.41 9.27 10.31
C LEU A 166 8.35 9.68 9.27
N GLU A 167 7.58 8.74 8.73
CA GLU A 167 6.46 9.03 7.82
C GLU A 167 5.36 9.85 8.50
N ARG A 168 5.01 9.50 9.75
CA ARG A 168 4.08 10.30 10.55
C ARG A 168 4.59 11.73 10.77
N ALA A 169 5.86 11.88 11.12
CA ALA A 169 6.48 13.20 11.27
C ALA A 169 6.43 13.99 9.95
N MET A 170 6.78 13.38 8.82
CA MET A 170 6.69 14.04 7.50
C MET A 170 5.26 14.46 7.16
N SER A 171 4.26 13.60 7.41
CA SER A 171 2.86 13.92 7.18
C SER A 171 2.39 15.13 8.00
N GLN A 172 2.82 15.25 9.26
CA GLN A 172 2.50 16.41 10.10
C GLN A 172 3.14 17.70 9.59
N VAL A 173 4.43 17.66 9.23
CA VAL A 173 5.08 18.85 8.67
C VAL A 173 4.44 19.22 7.32
N PHE A 174 3.92 18.24 6.56
CA PHE A 174 3.31 18.48 5.24
C PHE A 174 2.05 19.32 5.30
N GLU A 175 1.26 19.17 6.36
CA GLU A 175 0.07 19.99 6.61
C GLU A 175 0.39 21.49 6.64
N LEU A 176 1.64 21.87 6.96
CA LEU A 176 2.09 23.26 7.09
C LEU A 176 2.58 23.89 5.77
N CYS A 177 3.04 23.09 4.81
CA CYS A 177 3.69 23.56 3.58
C CYS A 177 2.80 23.36 2.33
N GLN A 178 2.07 22.24 2.28
CA GLN A 178 1.20 21.85 1.15
C GLN A 178 1.91 21.97 -0.22
N ASP A 179 3.12 21.44 -0.35
CA ASP A 179 3.87 21.39 -1.63
C ASP A 179 3.58 20.07 -2.38
N ASP A 180 2.99 20.15 -3.58
CA ASP A 180 2.63 19.00 -4.41
C ASP A 180 3.83 18.09 -4.77
N ALA A 181 5.06 18.63 -4.87
CA ALA A 181 6.27 17.82 -5.09
C ALA A 181 6.55 16.93 -3.87
N LEU A 182 6.44 17.54 -2.70
CA LEU A 182 6.70 16.89 -1.43
C LEU A 182 5.62 15.88 -1.09
N GLN A 183 4.36 16.21 -1.38
CA GLN A 183 3.24 15.29 -1.22
C GLN A 183 3.45 14.00 -2.01
N HIS A 184 3.94 14.12 -3.25
CA HIS A 184 4.24 12.97 -4.10
C HIS A 184 5.32 12.07 -3.47
N GLU A 185 6.40 12.65 -2.94
CA GLU A 185 7.47 11.89 -2.28
C GLU A 185 7.01 11.23 -0.97
N ILE A 186 6.19 11.89 -0.16
CA ILE A 186 5.59 11.31 1.05
C ILE A 186 4.71 10.12 0.67
N LEU A 187 3.86 10.28 -0.34
CA LEU A 187 2.99 9.20 -0.83
C LEU A 187 3.81 8.02 -1.37
N LYS A 188 4.94 8.25 -2.06
CA LYS A 188 5.86 7.18 -2.48
C LYS A 188 6.43 6.42 -1.30
N MET A 189 6.88 7.11 -0.25
CA MET A 189 7.41 6.44 0.95
C MET A 189 6.32 5.64 1.66
N ARG A 190 5.12 6.22 1.79
CA ARG A 190 3.96 5.55 2.37
C ARG A 190 3.55 4.32 1.55
N TYR A 191 3.59 4.40 0.22
CA TYR A 191 3.37 3.25 -0.67
C TYR A 191 4.34 2.11 -0.35
N VAL A 192 5.65 2.40 -0.25
CA VAL A 192 6.66 1.38 0.06
C VAL A 192 6.41 0.77 1.44
N LEU A 193 6.18 1.60 2.46
CA LEU A 193 5.92 1.14 3.82
C LEU A 193 4.68 0.24 3.90
N MET A 194 3.56 0.67 3.33
CA MET A 194 2.32 -0.10 3.33
C MET A 194 2.45 -1.41 2.53
N ASN A 195 3.21 -1.38 1.43
CA ASN A 195 3.48 -2.57 0.62
C ASN A 195 4.33 -3.59 1.38
N TRP A 196 5.29 -3.14 2.20
CA TRP A 196 6.10 -4.03 3.04
C TRP A 196 5.31 -4.59 4.23
N ARG A 197 4.38 -3.80 4.78
CA ARG A 197 3.45 -4.24 5.84
C ARG A 197 2.33 -5.15 5.31
N GLY A 198 2.22 -5.35 4.00
CA GLY A 198 1.17 -6.16 3.40
C GLY A 198 -0.22 -5.53 3.46
N ARG A 199 -0.34 -4.21 3.62
CA ARG A 199 -1.63 -3.50 3.70
C ARG A 199 -2.17 -3.20 2.29
N SER A 200 -2.55 -4.24 1.56
CA SER A 200 -2.91 -4.17 0.13
C SER A 200 -4.00 -3.14 -0.20
N GLY A 201 -5.00 -2.97 0.67
CA GLY A 201 -6.05 -1.94 0.49
C GLY A 201 -5.52 -0.50 0.53
N GLU A 202 -4.65 -0.19 1.50
CA GLU A 202 -4.00 1.12 1.59
C GLU A 202 -3.05 1.35 0.41
N VAL A 203 -2.28 0.32 0.03
CA VAL A 203 -1.36 0.36 -1.12
C VAL A 203 -2.10 0.71 -2.42
N MET A 204 -3.26 0.10 -2.64
CA MET A 204 -4.08 0.39 -3.83
C MET A 204 -4.55 1.85 -3.84
N SER A 205 -5.11 2.33 -2.73
CA SER A 205 -5.56 3.73 -2.60
C SER A 205 -4.43 4.73 -2.86
N ILE A 206 -3.27 4.54 -2.20
CA ILE A 206 -2.10 5.41 -2.37
C ILE A 206 -1.58 5.38 -3.81
N SER A 207 -1.49 4.19 -4.43
CA SER A 207 -1.00 4.08 -5.81
C SER A 207 -1.95 4.73 -6.83
N ARG A 208 -3.27 4.66 -6.61
CA ARG A 208 -4.26 5.40 -7.41
C ARG A 208 -4.08 6.90 -7.26
N GLN A 209 -3.87 7.38 -6.04
CA GLN A 209 -3.64 8.80 -5.77
C GLN A 209 -2.35 9.29 -6.46
N LEU A 210 -1.23 8.57 -6.29
CA LEU A 210 0.04 8.87 -6.96
C LEU A 210 -0.13 8.95 -8.47
N PHE A 211 -0.77 7.95 -9.08
CA PHE A 211 -1.00 7.93 -10.52
C PHE A 211 -1.89 9.09 -10.98
N SER A 212 -2.96 9.42 -10.23
CA SER A 212 -3.85 10.54 -10.53
C SER A 212 -3.13 11.89 -10.46
N MET A 213 -2.26 12.09 -9.46
CA MET A 213 -1.43 13.30 -9.34
C MET A 213 -0.47 13.45 -10.53
N THR A 214 0.11 12.34 -10.98
CA THR A 214 1.01 12.34 -12.14
C THR A 214 0.28 12.63 -13.45
N LEU A 215 -0.95 12.16 -13.62
CA LEU A 215 -1.80 12.50 -14.78
C LEU A 215 -2.23 13.97 -14.78
N ALA A 216 -2.48 14.56 -13.60
CA ALA A 216 -2.91 15.95 -13.49
C ALA A 216 -1.81 16.98 -13.82
N ASN A 217 -0.53 16.56 -13.87
CA ASN A 217 0.60 17.46 -14.11
C ASN A 217 1.41 17.04 -15.36
N PRO A 218 1.16 17.65 -16.54
CA PRO A 218 1.79 17.26 -17.81
C PRO A 218 3.33 17.32 -17.82
N GLN A 219 3.94 18.19 -17.02
CA GLN A 219 5.41 18.31 -16.93
C GLN A 219 6.03 17.19 -16.09
N ARG A 220 5.33 16.68 -15.06
CA ARG A 220 5.74 15.51 -14.27
C ARG A 220 5.34 14.19 -14.92
N ALA A 221 4.31 14.22 -15.77
CA ALA A 221 3.74 13.08 -16.46
C ALA A 221 4.81 12.25 -17.21
N LEU A 222 5.84 12.84 -17.80
CA LEU A 222 6.80 12.04 -18.57
C LEU A 222 7.88 11.34 -17.71
N ALA A 223 8.32 11.96 -16.61
CA ALA A 223 9.43 11.43 -15.82
C ALA A 223 9.02 10.28 -14.87
N ASN A 224 7.84 10.38 -14.23
CA ASN A 224 7.42 9.45 -13.17
C ASN A 224 6.22 8.57 -13.54
N MET A 225 5.49 8.84 -14.64
CA MET A 225 4.27 8.10 -15.00
C MET A 225 4.51 6.61 -15.17
N ALA A 226 5.62 6.22 -15.78
CA ALA A 226 5.93 4.81 -15.98
C ALA A 226 6.05 4.06 -14.63
N GLN A 227 6.70 4.68 -13.64
CA GLN A 227 6.83 4.11 -12.30
C GLN A 227 5.50 4.10 -11.54
N ASP A 228 4.76 5.21 -11.55
CA ASP A 228 3.49 5.32 -10.82
C ASP A 228 2.41 4.43 -11.43
N ALA A 229 2.34 4.34 -12.77
CA ALA A 229 1.48 3.41 -13.49
C ALA A 229 1.85 1.97 -13.17
N ASN A 230 3.15 1.65 -13.15
CA ASN A 230 3.62 0.31 -12.77
C ASN A 230 3.24 -0.04 -11.34
N ASN A 231 3.42 0.89 -10.39
CA ASN A 231 3.03 0.69 -9.01
C ASN A 231 1.52 0.47 -8.88
N TYR A 232 0.71 1.24 -9.59
CA TYR A 232 -0.75 1.10 -9.56
C TYR A 232 -1.22 -0.20 -10.22
N ALA A 233 -0.69 -0.53 -11.40
CA ALA A 233 -0.96 -1.79 -12.08
C ALA A 233 -0.55 -2.99 -11.21
N LEU A 234 0.58 -2.91 -10.51
CA LEU A 234 1.01 -3.93 -9.56
C LEU A 234 0.06 -4.04 -8.36
N SER A 235 -0.39 -2.92 -7.79
CA SER A 235 -1.37 -2.91 -6.68
C SER A 235 -2.69 -3.54 -7.10
N LEU A 236 -3.22 -3.18 -8.27
CA LEU A 236 -4.42 -3.75 -8.85
C LEU A 236 -4.27 -5.26 -9.03
N ARG A 237 -3.15 -5.70 -9.63
CA ARG A 237 -2.85 -7.13 -9.80
C ARG A 237 -2.78 -7.88 -8.47
N LYS A 238 -2.12 -7.29 -7.47
CA LYS A 238 -2.05 -7.88 -6.12
C LYS A 238 -3.43 -7.95 -5.48
N GLY A 239 -4.26 -6.93 -5.67
CA GLY A 239 -5.66 -6.89 -5.20
C GLY A 239 -6.60 -7.83 -5.95
N GLY A 240 -6.14 -8.51 -7.01
CA GLY A 240 -6.95 -9.40 -7.84
C GLY A 240 -7.59 -8.71 -9.05
N PHE A 241 -7.53 -7.38 -9.18
CA PHE A 241 -8.08 -6.59 -10.28
C PHE A 241 -7.23 -6.71 -11.57
N ILE A 242 -7.12 -7.92 -12.11
CA ILE A 242 -6.21 -8.24 -13.24
C ILE A 242 -6.58 -7.47 -14.50
N ASP A 243 -7.87 -7.41 -14.85
CA ASP A 243 -8.33 -6.73 -16.07
C ASP A 243 -8.05 -5.23 -16.03
N GLU A 244 -8.24 -4.59 -14.87
CA GLU A 244 -7.95 -3.18 -14.69
C GLU A 244 -6.44 -2.92 -14.68
N SER A 245 -5.65 -3.81 -14.06
CA SER A 245 -4.20 -3.79 -14.14
C SER A 245 -3.71 -3.78 -15.59
N CYS A 246 -4.24 -4.67 -16.44
CA CYS A 246 -3.91 -4.70 -17.88
C CYS A 246 -4.31 -3.40 -18.59
N ARG A 247 -5.53 -2.90 -18.36
CA ARG A 247 -6.03 -1.66 -19.00
C ARG A 247 -5.16 -0.46 -18.66
N ILE A 248 -4.85 -0.27 -17.38
CA ILE A 248 -3.99 0.84 -16.92
C ILE A 248 -2.58 0.70 -17.49
N ALA A 249 -1.99 -0.50 -17.47
CA ALA A 249 -0.64 -0.69 -17.99
C ALA A 249 -0.56 -0.47 -19.51
N ARG A 250 -1.55 -0.93 -20.29
CA ARG A 250 -1.62 -0.68 -21.74
C ARG A 250 -1.76 0.81 -22.05
N ALA A 251 -2.73 1.47 -21.40
CA ALA A 251 -2.96 2.91 -21.61
C ALA A 251 -1.72 3.75 -21.25
N ALA A 252 -1.05 3.43 -20.14
CA ALA A 252 0.18 4.12 -19.76
C ALA A 252 1.33 3.85 -20.76
N LEU A 253 1.45 2.63 -21.30
CA LEU A 253 2.47 2.33 -22.32
C LEU A 253 2.23 3.05 -23.65
N GLU A 254 0.98 3.36 -24.01
CA GLU A 254 0.66 4.16 -25.20
C GLU A 254 1.07 5.63 -25.05
N LEU A 255 1.13 6.14 -23.81
CA LEU A 255 1.52 7.52 -23.49
C LEU A 255 3.03 7.71 -23.30
N LEU A 256 3.78 6.62 -23.21
CA LEU A 256 5.21 6.63 -22.87
C LEU A 256 6.08 6.32 -24.08
N GLU A 257 7.19 7.04 -24.24
CA GLU A 257 8.17 6.71 -25.27
C GLU A 257 8.95 5.43 -24.92
N PRO A 258 9.17 4.51 -25.88
CA PRO A 258 10.04 3.37 -25.71
C PRO A 258 11.49 3.80 -25.44
N GLY A 259 12.14 3.20 -24.43
CA GLY A 259 13.58 3.41 -24.18
C GLY A 259 13.96 3.78 -22.74
N ASN A 260 12.98 4.01 -21.86
CA ASN A 260 13.18 4.18 -20.42
C ASN A 260 13.09 2.82 -19.69
N ASP A 261 13.92 2.59 -18.67
CA ASP A 261 13.87 1.38 -17.82
C ASP A 261 12.50 1.20 -17.14
N HIS A 262 11.82 2.29 -16.78
CA HIS A 262 10.47 2.22 -16.21
C HIS A 262 9.41 1.80 -17.24
N TYR A 263 9.61 2.11 -18.52
CA TYR A 263 8.77 1.59 -19.60
C TYR A 263 8.92 0.06 -19.72
N ALA A 264 10.16 -0.44 -19.68
CA ALA A 264 10.42 -1.87 -19.70
C ALA A 264 9.86 -2.58 -18.45
N LEU A 265 9.90 -1.93 -17.27
CA LEU A 265 9.31 -2.46 -16.04
C LEU A 265 7.78 -2.56 -16.15
N LEU A 266 7.13 -1.52 -16.66
CA LEU A 266 5.68 -1.52 -16.89
C LEU A 266 5.27 -2.59 -17.90
N ARG A 267 6.05 -2.81 -18.97
CA ARG A 267 5.84 -3.93 -19.91
C ARG A 267 5.95 -5.29 -19.24
N ALA A 268 6.94 -5.49 -18.37
CA ALA A 268 7.08 -6.74 -17.62
C ALA A 268 5.88 -6.97 -16.68
N SER A 269 5.39 -5.92 -16.03
CA SER A 269 4.16 -5.99 -15.21
C SER A 269 2.92 -6.30 -16.04
N LEU A 270 2.74 -5.68 -17.21
CA LEU A 270 1.67 -6.00 -18.14
C LEU A 270 1.71 -7.47 -18.56
N ALA A 271 2.89 -7.98 -18.93
CA ALA A 271 3.05 -9.38 -19.30
C ALA A 271 2.61 -10.32 -18.17
N LEU A 272 2.99 -10.03 -16.92
CA LEU A 272 2.54 -10.84 -15.79
C LEU A 272 1.02 -10.75 -15.55
N SER A 273 0.40 -9.58 -15.77
CA SER A 273 -1.06 -9.44 -15.69
C SER A 273 -1.77 -10.22 -16.80
N GLU A 274 -1.28 -10.20 -18.04
CA GLU A 274 -1.82 -11.01 -19.15
C GLU A 274 -1.71 -12.50 -18.86
N ALA A 275 -0.59 -12.95 -18.32
CA ALA A 275 -0.43 -14.33 -17.87
C ALA A 275 -1.47 -14.66 -16.78
N TYR A 276 -1.65 -13.81 -15.78
CA TYR A 276 -2.63 -14.06 -14.72
C TYR A 276 -4.07 -14.11 -15.24
N ARG A 277 -4.37 -13.40 -16.34
CA ARG A 277 -5.64 -13.49 -17.09
C ARG A 277 -5.79 -14.78 -17.92
N GLY A 278 -4.73 -15.57 -18.02
CA GLY A 278 -4.67 -16.81 -18.78
C GLY A 278 -4.11 -16.67 -20.19
N ASN A 279 -3.55 -15.53 -20.59
CA ASN A 279 -3.00 -15.27 -21.93
C ASN A 279 -1.46 -15.42 -21.96
N LEU A 280 -0.95 -16.65 -21.83
CA LEU A 280 0.49 -16.85 -21.63
C LEU A 280 1.34 -16.55 -22.88
N ASP A 281 0.89 -16.92 -24.07
CA ASP A 281 1.65 -16.65 -25.30
C ASP A 281 1.81 -15.14 -25.55
N GLU A 282 0.74 -14.37 -25.33
CA GLU A 282 0.78 -12.90 -25.40
C GLU A 282 1.73 -12.32 -24.34
N ALA A 283 1.66 -12.82 -23.10
CA ALA A 283 2.57 -12.42 -22.03
C ALA A 283 4.05 -12.66 -22.38
N ILE A 284 4.38 -13.82 -22.97
CA ILE A 284 5.74 -14.16 -23.40
C ILE A 284 6.21 -13.19 -24.50
N ALA A 285 5.36 -12.90 -25.48
CA ALA A 285 5.68 -11.96 -26.55
C ALA A 285 5.96 -10.55 -26.00
N ILE A 286 5.14 -10.05 -25.08
CA ILE A 286 5.33 -8.75 -24.43
C ILE A 286 6.64 -8.70 -23.64
N SER A 287 6.90 -9.74 -22.84
CA SER A 287 8.01 -9.81 -21.89
C SER A 287 9.38 -10.04 -22.56
N LYS A 288 9.43 -10.81 -23.66
CA LYS A 288 10.66 -11.02 -24.44
C LYS A 288 11.29 -9.69 -24.86
N GLY A 289 10.48 -8.77 -25.37
CA GLY A 289 10.94 -7.43 -25.76
C GLY A 289 11.30 -6.50 -24.60
N ALA A 290 10.79 -6.74 -23.39
CA ALA A 290 11.13 -5.94 -22.20
C ALA A 290 12.48 -6.37 -21.60
N SER A 291 12.76 -7.68 -21.57
CA SER A 291 13.95 -8.25 -20.93
C SER A 291 15.29 -7.81 -21.55
N ALA A 292 15.28 -7.36 -22.82
CA ALA A 292 16.48 -6.97 -23.57
C ALA A 292 16.88 -5.49 -23.40
N THR A 293 16.08 -4.68 -22.72
CA THR A 293 16.12 -3.21 -22.86
C THR A 293 16.61 -2.47 -21.61
N PHE A 294 16.87 -3.18 -20.51
CA PHE A 294 17.20 -2.55 -19.22
C PHE A 294 18.66 -2.10 -19.13
N LYS A 295 18.85 -0.85 -18.67
CA LYS A 295 20.15 -0.29 -18.30
C LYS A 295 20.44 -0.46 -16.80
N ILE A 296 19.43 -0.36 -15.93
CA ILE A 296 19.55 -0.63 -14.50
C ILE A 296 19.47 -2.14 -14.21
N GLU A 297 20.56 -2.71 -13.72
CA GLU A 297 20.71 -4.15 -13.50
C GLU A 297 19.60 -4.76 -12.61
N ARG A 298 19.24 -4.09 -11.52
CA ARG A 298 18.21 -4.55 -10.57
C ARG A 298 16.82 -4.61 -11.20
N LEU A 299 16.45 -3.63 -12.02
CA LEU A 299 15.16 -3.63 -12.73
C LEU A 299 15.16 -4.71 -13.83
N GLY A 300 16.30 -4.88 -14.50
CA GLY A 300 16.50 -5.97 -15.45
C GLY A 300 16.42 -7.36 -14.81
N GLN A 301 16.80 -7.53 -13.53
CA GLN A 301 16.60 -8.80 -12.81
C GLN A 301 15.11 -9.13 -12.64
N PHE A 302 14.28 -8.15 -12.25
CA PHE A 302 12.83 -8.36 -12.13
C PHE A 302 12.19 -8.77 -13.46
N ALA A 303 12.48 -8.05 -14.54
CA ALA A 303 11.90 -8.38 -15.84
C ALA A 303 12.38 -9.72 -16.40
N ARG A 304 13.65 -10.08 -16.16
CA ARG A 304 14.16 -11.42 -16.49
C ARG A 304 13.46 -12.50 -15.66
N ALA A 305 13.28 -12.29 -14.36
CA ALA A 305 12.55 -13.22 -13.49
C ALA A 305 11.10 -13.39 -13.96
N ALA A 306 10.43 -12.30 -14.33
CA ALA A 306 9.09 -12.34 -14.91
C ALA A 306 9.07 -13.15 -16.22
N TYR A 307 9.96 -12.86 -17.17
CA TYR A 307 10.03 -13.60 -18.43
C TYR A 307 10.26 -15.09 -18.23
N LEU A 308 11.21 -15.44 -17.37
CA LEU A 308 11.55 -16.84 -17.12
C LEU A 308 10.45 -17.57 -16.34
N HIS A 309 9.71 -16.87 -15.46
CA HIS A 309 8.49 -17.39 -14.83
C HIS A 309 7.44 -17.76 -15.90
N LEU A 310 7.26 -16.94 -16.94
CA LEU A 310 6.37 -17.25 -18.06
C LEU A 310 6.85 -18.48 -18.85
N LEU A 311 8.15 -18.58 -19.14
CA LEU A 311 8.73 -19.74 -19.84
C LEU A 311 8.61 -21.04 -19.03
N LEU A 312 8.64 -20.95 -17.70
CA LEU A 312 8.38 -22.08 -16.80
C LEU A 312 6.93 -22.57 -16.94
N TRP A 313 5.94 -21.67 -16.93
CA TRP A 313 4.53 -22.05 -17.12
C TRP A 313 4.19 -22.50 -18.54
N ASN A 314 4.94 -22.05 -19.55
CA ASN A 314 4.79 -22.53 -20.93
C ASN A 314 5.46 -23.90 -21.13
N GLY A 315 6.23 -24.39 -20.15
CA GLY A 315 6.96 -25.66 -20.26
C GLY A 315 8.23 -25.57 -21.11
N THR A 316 8.65 -24.37 -21.52
CA THR A 316 9.92 -24.16 -22.22
C THR A 316 11.12 -24.34 -21.28
N LEU A 317 10.93 -24.00 -20.00
CA LEU A 317 11.91 -24.27 -18.94
C LEU A 317 11.36 -25.30 -17.95
N SER A 318 12.20 -26.24 -17.56
CA SER A 318 11.95 -27.10 -16.40
C SER A 318 12.17 -26.36 -15.08
N PHE A 319 11.57 -26.85 -13.99
CA PHE A 319 11.81 -26.32 -12.66
C PHE A 319 13.29 -26.32 -12.27
N ARG A 320 14.02 -27.42 -12.55
CA ARG A 320 15.46 -27.53 -12.25
C ARG A 320 16.28 -26.46 -12.99
N GLN A 321 15.98 -26.20 -14.25
CA GLN A 321 16.65 -25.14 -15.02
C GLN A 321 16.32 -23.75 -14.46
N ALA A 322 15.04 -23.48 -14.18
CA ALA A 322 14.62 -22.21 -13.56
C ALA A 322 15.29 -21.98 -12.19
N ALA A 323 15.37 -23.02 -11.36
CA ALA A 323 16.07 -22.99 -10.10
C ALA A 323 17.58 -22.73 -10.30
N LEU A 324 18.23 -23.34 -11.30
CA LEU A 324 19.65 -23.11 -11.57
C LEU A 324 19.92 -21.67 -12.04
N ILE A 325 19.13 -21.17 -12.99
CA ILE A 325 19.28 -19.84 -13.60
C ILE A 325 19.09 -18.72 -12.57
N SER A 326 18.17 -18.91 -11.62
CA SER A 326 17.84 -17.90 -10.61
C SER A 326 18.94 -17.62 -9.58
N LYS A 327 20.03 -18.42 -9.50
CA LYS A 327 21.23 -18.18 -8.66
C LYS A 327 20.99 -17.68 -7.21
N GLY A 328 19.83 -17.93 -6.62
CA GLY A 328 19.49 -17.47 -5.27
C GLY A 328 18.88 -16.06 -5.18
N ASP A 329 18.45 -15.47 -6.29
CA ASP A 329 17.67 -14.23 -6.31
C ASP A 329 16.28 -14.44 -5.67
N ASP A 330 15.98 -13.65 -4.64
CA ASP A 330 14.73 -13.72 -3.87
C ASP A 330 13.48 -13.46 -4.70
N ASN A 331 13.61 -12.74 -5.83
CA ASN A 331 12.47 -12.46 -6.72
C ASN A 331 11.86 -13.73 -7.34
N TRP A 332 12.57 -14.86 -7.27
CA TRP A 332 12.14 -16.15 -7.81
C TRP A 332 11.39 -17.04 -6.83
N SER A 333 11.41 -16.70 -5.55
CA SER A 333 10.86 -17.59 -4.52
C SER A 333 9.35 -17.79 -4.69
N ILE A 334 8.59 -16.76 -5.08
CA ILE A 334 7.14 -16.91 -5.37
C ILE A 334 6.89 -17.76 -6.62
N PRO A 335 7.45 -17.44 -7.81
CA PRO A 335 7.29 -18.27 -9.00
C PRO A 335 7.63 -19.75 -8.80
N LEU A 336 8.76 -20.04 -8.13
CA LEU A 336 9.20 -21.41 -7.85
C LEU A 336 8.27 -22.11 -6.85
N LEU A 337 7.80 -21.42 -5.81
CA LEU A 337 6.81 -21.98 -4.89
C LEU A 337 5.50 -22.32 -5.62
N GLN A 338 4.95 -21.39 -6.42
CA GLN A 338 3.72 -21.63 -7.17
C GLN A 338 3.85 -22.80 -8.13
N PHE A 339 4.97 -22.90 -8.84
CA PHE A 339 5.20 -24.03 -9.74
C PHE A 339 5.38 -25.35 -8.98
N ALA A 340 6.13 -25.36 -7.89
CA ALA A 340 6.32 -26.56 -7.07
C ALA A 340 4.98 -27.05 -6.50
N LEU A 341 4.12 -26.14 -6.03
CA LEU A 341 2.75 -26.43 -5.59
C LEU A 341 1.89 -27.02 -6.71
N TRP A 342 2.05 -26.54 -7.95
CA TRP A 342 1.38 -27.15 -9.11
C TRP A 342 1.93 -28.54 -9.42
N SER A 343 3.25 -28.69 -9.55
CA SER A 343 3.86 -29.98 -9.92
C SER A 343 3.62 -31.05 -8.87
N GLU A 344 3.59 -30.65 -7.59
CA GLU A 344 3.56 -31.52 -6.41
C GLU A 344 4.74 -32.50 -6.32
N GLU A 345 5.80 -32.28 -7.11
CA GLU A 345 6.99 -33.12 -7.12
C GLU A 345 7.81 -32.92 -5.84
N LYS A 346 8.18 -34.02 -5.17
CA LYS A 346 8.83 -33.99 -3.85
C LYS A 346 10.13 -33.19 -3.84
N ASP A 347 10.95 -33.35 -4.88
CA ASP A 347 12.23 -32.64 -5.02
C ASP A 347 12.05 -31.14 -5.30
N ASP A 348 11.01 -30.79 -6.07
CA ASP A 348 10.70 -29.41 -6.43
C ASP A 348 10.15 -28.67 -5.20
N LEU A 349 9.23 -29.28 -4.45
CA LEU A 349 8.74 -28.77 -3.17
C LEU A 349 9.87 -28.58 -2.15
N LYS A 350 10.77 -29.56 -2.01
CA LYS A 350 11.94 -29.46 -1.12
C LYS A 350 12.84 -28.29 -1.50
N THR A 351 13.12 -28.12 -2.80
CA THR A 351 13.98 -27.05 -3.30
C THR A 351 13.32 -25.69 -3.12
N ALA A 352 12.03 -25.56 -3.47
CA ALA A 352 11.26 -24.33 -3.33
C ALA A 352 11.14 -23.90 -1.87
N VAL A 353 10.83 -24.81 -0.94
CA VAL A 353 10.76 -24.51 0.51
C VAL A 353 12.11 -24.05 1.05
N LYS A 354 13.21 -24.73 0.68
CA LYS A 354 14.56 -24.34 1.13
C LYS A 354 14.93 -22.92 0.67
N ARG A 355 14.54 -22.55 -0.55
CA ARG A 355 14.78 -21.21 -1.10
C ARG A 355 13.84 -20.18 -0.49
N GLY A 356 12.55 -20.48 -0.43
CA GLY A 356 11.54 -19.59 0.15
C GLY A 356 11.83 -19.26 1.62
N ALA A 357 12.35 -20.22 2.40
CA ALA A 357 12.77 -19.95 3.78
C ALA A 357 13.92 -18.93 3.89
N LYS A 358 14.84 -18.88 2.93
CA LYS A 358 15.88 -17.83 2.88
C LYS A 358 15.26 -16.48 2.54
N SER A 359 14.35 -16.44 1.57
CA SER A 359 13.66 -15.21 1.18
C SER A 359 12.63 -14.74 2.21
N LEU A 360 12.18 -15.59 3.14
CA LEU A 360 11.27 -15.20 4.23
C LEU A 360 11.92 -14.18 5.18
N ILE A 361 13.23 -14.32 5.40
CA ILE A 361 14.04 -13.33 6.12
C ILE A 361 13.95 -11.97 5.42
N VAL A 362 13.69 -11.99 4.11
CA VAL A 362 13.69 -10.84 3.21
C VAL A 362 12.27 -10.32 2.92
N SER A 363 11.24 -11.17 2.96
CA SER A 363 9.86 -10.83 2.63
C SER A 363 8.91 -11.39 3.68
N GLY A 364 8.39 -10.50 4.54
CA GLY A 364 7.43 -10.84 5.60
C GLY A 364 5.96 -10.75 5.16
N ALA A 365 5.67 -10.72 3.84
CA ALA A 365 4.32 -10.54 3.35
C ALA A 365 3.43 -11.75 3.68
N PRO A 366 2.20 -11.56 4.20
CA PRO A 366 1.30 -12.65 4.60
C PRO A 366 1.12 -13.73 3.52
N ARG A 367 0.85 -13.33 2.27
CA ARG A 367 0.71 -14.26 1.15
C ARG A 367 1.93 -15.16 0.93
N PHE A 368 3.14 -14.60 1.03
CA PHE A 368 4.36 -15.37 0.85
C PHE A 368 4.51 -16.43 1.95
N ARG A 369 4.19 -16.07 3.20
CA ARG A 369 4.16 -16.99 4.33
C ARG A 369 3.16 -18.12 4.12
N VAL A 370 1.97 -17.81 3.61
CA VAL A 370 0.95 -18.81 3.26
C VAL A 370 1.45 -19.78 2.19
N LEU A 371 2.01 -19.29 1.07
CA LEU A 371 2.53 -20.16 0.01
C LEU A 371 3.69 -21.05 0.51
N LEU A 372 4.58 -20.50 1.34
CA LEU A 372 5.69 -21.26 1.91
C LEU A 372 5.19 -22.32 2.91
N ALA A 373 4.22 -21.97 3.76
CA ALA A 373 3.59 -22.90 4.68
C ALA A 373 2.86 -24.02 3.93
N TRP A 374 2.10 -23.67 2.88
CA TRP A 374 1.44 -24.63 2.02
C TRP A 374 2.44 -25.60 1.38
N ALA A 375 3.50 -25.11 0.72
CA ALA A 375 4.48 -25.98 0.09
C ALA A 375 5.20 -26.90 1.09
N ARG A 376 5.49 -26.37 2.30
CA ARG A 376 6.07 -27.16 3.39
C ARG A 376 5.12 -28.25 3.85
N GLN A 377 3.88 -27.92 4.18
CA GLN A 377 2.94 -28.88 4.76
C GLN A 377 2.41 -29.88 3.73
N LEU A 378 2.28 -29.49 2.47
CA LEU A 378 1.98 -30.43 1.38
C LEU A 378 3.07 -31.50 1.27
N ARG A 379 4.36 -31.10 1.36
CA ARG A 379 5.47 -32.05 1.37
C ARG A 379 5.44 -32.99 2.58
N GLU A 380 5.14 -32.47 3.77
CA GLU A 380 5.02 -33.30 4.98
C GLU A 380 3.82 -34.26 4.89
N ALA A 381 2.69 -33.82 4.34
CA ALA A 381 1.52 -34.65 4.08
C ALA A 381 1.83 -35.79 3.10
N GLN A 382 2.54 -35.51 2.01
CA GLN A 382 3.03 -36.51 1.05
C GLN A 382 4.06 -37.49 1.66
N ALA A 383 4.64 -37.16 2.81
CA ALA A 383 5.51 -38.04 3.60
C ALA A 383 4.73 -38.83 4.68
N GLY A 384 3.40 -38.70 4.72
CA GLY A 384 2.54 -39.40 5.68
C GLY A 384 2.38 -38.71 7.04
N LYS A 385 2.82 -37.45 7.18
CA LYS A 385 2.71 -36.73 8.45
C LYS A 385 1.27 -36.23 8.66
N THR A 386 0.50 -36.95 9.47
CA THR A 386 -0.92 -36.65 9.73
C THR A 386 -1.17 -35.27 10.37
N SER A 387 -0.19 -34.71 11.08
CA SER A 387 -0.30 -33.36 11.65
C SER A 387 -0.18 -32.22 10.64
N ALA A 388 0.20 -32.49 9.39
CA ALA A 388 0.56 -31.46 8.41
C ALA A 388 -0.57 -30.45 8.16
N LEU A 389 -1.83 -30.90 8.12
CA LEU A 389 -2.98 -30.01 7.94
C LEU A 389 -3.19 -29.09 9.14
N ALA A 390 -3.09 -29.63 10.37
CA ALA A 390 -3.19 -28.84 11.59
C ALA A 390 -2.02 -27.84 11.70
N ASP A 391 -0.81 -28.27 11.36
CA ASP A 391 0.39 -27.43 11.32
C ASP A 391 0.22 -26.29 10.30
N PHE A 392 -0.39 -26.55 9.13
CA PHE A 392 -0.69 -25.52 8.13
C PHE A 392 -1.61 -24.43 8.70
N VAL A 393 -2.70 -24.84 9.33
CA VAL A 393 -3.68 -23.92 9.92
C VAL A 393 -3.04 -23.08 11.02
N GLU A 394 -2.28 -23.70 11.91
CA GLU A 394 -1.66 -23.00 13.04
C GLU A 394 -0.58 -22.02 12.57
N LEU A 395 0.30 -22.44 11.64
CA LEU A 395 1.37 -21.58 11.11
C LEU A 395 0.86 -20.34 10.37
N THR A 396 -0.37 -20.40 9.85
CA THR A 396 -0.96 -19.33 9.04
C THR A 396 -2.08 -18.57 9.75
N LYS A 397 -2.37 -18.91 11.01
CA LYS A 397 -3.49 -18.35 11.78
C LYS A 397 -3.46 -16.81 11.86
N ALA A 398 -2.29 -16.24 12.16
CA ALA A 398 -2.13 -14.78 12.26
C ALA A 398 -2.17 -14.10 10.89
N ASP A 399 -1.69 -14.77 9.84
CA ASP A 399 -1.69 -14.28 8.47
C ASP A 399 -3.09 -14.27 7.87
N ARG A 400 -3.89 -15.30 8.15
CA ARG A 400 -5.25 -15.49 7.61
C ARG A 400 -6.15 -14.27 7.82
N ALA A 401 -6.05 -13.61 8.97
CA ALA A 401 -6.83 -12.42 9.29
C ALA A 401 -6.45 -11.19 8.45
N GLN A 402 -5.29 -11.21 7.79
CA GLN A 402 -4.74 -10.12 6.99
C GLN A 402 -4.85 -10.38 5.49
N LEU A 403 -5.30 -11.57 5.08
CA LEU A 403 -5.41 -11.95 3.68
C LEU A 403 -6.57 -11.22 3.01
N ILE A 404 -6.31 -10.70 1.82
CA ILE A 404 -7.38 -10.25 0.92
C ILE A 404 -8.12 -11.46 0.32
N PRO A 405 -9.32 -11.28 -0.27
CA PRO A 405 -10.12 -12.41 -0.77
C PRO A 405 -9.38 -13.37 -1.71
N VAL A 406 -8.60 -12.88 -2.67
CA VAL A 406 -7.81 -13.73 -3.58
C VAL A 406 -6.71 -14.53 -2.89
N GLU A 407 -6.15 -14.02 -1.78
CA GLU A 407 -5.14 -14.73 -0.99
C GLU A 407 -5.81 -15.74 -0.04
N LEU A 408 -7.00 -15.42 0.45
CA LEU A 408 -7.83 -16.35 1.22
C LEU A 408 -8.30 -17.53 0.37
N PHE A 409 -8.58 -17.30 -0.92
CA PHE A 409 -8.80 -18.36 -1.91
C PHE A 409 -7.58 -19.29 -2.02
N GLU A 410 -6.36 -18.73 -2.12
CA GLU A 410 -5.12 -19.52 -2.15
C GLU A 410 -4.93 -20.33 -0.86
N TRP A 411 -5.24 -19.73 0.29
CA TRP A 411 -5.18 -20.41 1.59
C TRP A 411 -6.09 -21.64 1.63
N TRP A 412 -7.35 -21.51 1.22
CA TRP A 412 -8.31 -22.62 1.18
C TRP A 412 -7.96 -23.67 0.13
N THR A 413 -7.40 -23.25 -1.01
CA THR A 413 -6.87 -24.17 -2.02
C THR A 413 -5.73 -25.00 -1.43
N GLY A 414 -4.83 -24.37 -0.65
CA GLY A 414 -3.75 -25.08 0.01
C GLY A 414 -4.19 -25.99 1.14
N TYR A 415 -5.20 -25.58 1.90
CA TYR A 415 -5.88 -26.44 2.87
C TYR A 415 -6.44 -27.70 2.19
N ALA A 416 -7.19 -27.53 1.10
CA ALA A 416 -7.78 -28.64 0.35
C ALA A 416 -6.71 -29.59 -0.22
N GLN A 417 -5.66 -29.07 -0.85
CA GLN A 417 -4.59 -29.92 -1.39
C GLN A 417 -3.81 -30.67 -0.30
N THR A 418 -3.56 -30.02 0.84
CA THR A 418 -2.86 -30.67 1.96
C THR A 418 -3.72 -31.78 2.59
N ALA A 419 -5.02 -31.54 2.75
CA ALA A 419 -5.97 -32.56 3.19
C ALA A 419 -6.06 -33.73 2.20
N LEU A 420 -6.10 -33.42 0.90
CA LEU A 420 -6.15 -34.42 -0.16
C LEU A 420 -4.90 -35.31 -0.16
N ALA A 421 -3.71 -34.74 0.06
CA ALA A 421 -2.48 -35.51 0.18
C ALA A 421 -2.46 -36.45 1.40
N LEU A 422 -3.31 -36.20 2.42
CA LEU A 422 -3.54 -37.09 3.56
C LEU A 422 -4.69 -38.08 3.35
N ASN A 423 -5.30 -38.10 2.15
CA ASN A 423 -6.54 -38.82 1.85
C ASN A 423 -7.73 -38.41 2.75
N ASP A 424 -7.72 -37.18 3.26
CA ASP A 424 -8.82 -36.63 4.06
C ASP A 424 -9.85 -35.96 3.13
N THR A 425 -10.79 -36.76 2.63
CA THR A 425 -11.77 -36.33 1.64
C THR A 425 -12.77 -35.31 2.18
N GLU A 426 -13.09 -35.38 3.48
CA GLU A 426 -14.02 -34.45 4.13
C GLU A 426 -13.43 -33.04 4.20
N ASN A 427 -12.21 -32.91 4.72
CA ASN A 427 -11.54 -31.61 4.78
C ASN A 427 -11.15 -31.10 3.39
N THR A 428 -10.88 -31.99 2.43
CA THR A 428 -10.69 -31.59 1.03
C THR A 428 -11.96 -30.95 0.46
N ALA A 429 -13.12 -31.62 0.59
CA ALA A 429 -14.40 -31.10 0.12
C ALA A 429 -14.76 -29.76 0.76
N LYS A 430 -14.55 -29.64 2.08
CA LYS A 430 -14.72 -28.38 2.81
C LYS A 430 -13.83 -27.27 2.25
N GLY A 431 -12.55 -27.54 2.05
CA GLY A 431 -11.62 -26.55 1.52
C GLY A 431 -11.98 -26.07 0.11
N ILE A 432 -12.43 -26.98 -0.75
CA ILE A 432 -12.92 -26.65 -2.09
C ILE A 432 -14.17 -25.79 -2.03
N GLN A 433 -15.14 -26.15 -1.18
CA GLN A 433 -16.38 -25.37 -1.05
C GLN A 433 -16.08 -23.93 -0.58
N GLU A 434 -15.22 -23.76 0.42
CA GLU A 434 -14.87 -22.44 0.93
C GLU A 434 -14.09 -21.61 -0.09
N ALA A 435 -13.16 -22.23 -0.84
CA ALA A 435 -12.49 -21.56 -1.95
C ALA A 435 -13.50 -21.11 -3.03
N ARG A 436 -14.48 -21.96 -3.37
CA ARG A 436 -15.55 -21.63 -4.33
C ARG A 436 -16.43 -20.48 -3.84
N ASN A 437 -16.86 -20.51 -2.58
CA ASN A 437 -17.65 -19.44 -1.97
C ASN A 437 -16.93 -18.10 -2.05
N ILE A 438 -15.62 -18.08 -1.76
CA ILE A 438 -14.81 -16.87 -1.89
C ILE A 438 -14.75 -16.40 -3.34
N TRP A 439 -14.49 -17.32 -4.28
CA TRP A 439 -14.41 -16.97 -5.70
C TRP A 439 -15.73 -16.37 -6.21
N GLN A 440 -16.88 -16.94 -5.86
CA GLN A 440 -18.20 -16.42 -6.23
C GLN A 440 -18.49 -15.03 -5.65
N CYS A 441 -17.90 -14.70 -4.51
CA CYS A 441 -18.02 -13.40 -3.84
C CYS A 441 -17.00 -12.36 -4.32
N LEU A 442 -16.09 -12.69 -5.24
CA LEU A 442 -15.14 -11.71 -5.78
C LEU A 442 -15.85 -10.69 -6.67
N ASP A 443 -15.46 -9.42 -6.55
CA ASP A 443 -15.94 -8.35 -7.43
C ASP A 443 -15.65 -8.66 -8.91
N LYS A 444 -16.47 -8.11 -9.82
CA LYS A 444 -16.24 -8.26 -11.26
C LYS A 444 -14.85 -7.74 -11.65
N GLY A 445 -14.05 -8.60 -12.28
CA GLY A 445 -12.66 -8.27 -12.65
C GLY A 445 -11.63 -8.62 -11.58
N CYS A 446 -12.07 -9.10 -10.40
CA CYS A 446 -11.22 -9.62 -9.35
C CYS A 446 -11.13 -11.15 -9.44
N PHE A 447 -9.95 -11.70 -9.75
CA PHE A 447 -9.77 -13.15 -9.88
C PHE A 447 -8.43 -13.62 -9.29
N PRO A 448 -8.36 -14.84 -8.72
CA PRO A 448 -7.09 -15.44 -8.35
C PRO A 448 -6.22 -15.65 -9.60
N ALA A 449 -4.90 -15.76 -9.42
CA ALA A 449 -4.00 -16.01 -10.54
C ALA A 449 -4.25 -17.40 -11.15
N ALA A 450 -4.12 -17.53 -12.48
CA ALA A 450 -4.31 -18.79 -13.19
C ALA A 450 -3.60 -20.02 -12.56
N PRO A 451 -2.33 -19.93 -12.08
CA PRO A 451 -1.71 -21.01 -11.32
C PRO A 451 -2.47 -21.49 -10.07
N SER A 452 -3.04 -20.54 -9.33
CA SER A 452 -3.79 -20.84 -8.11
C SER A 452 -5.14 -21.48 -8.43
N ILE A 453 -5.79 -21.00 -9.51
CA ILE A 453 -7.03 -21.59 -10.05
C ILE A 453 -6.77 -23.02 -10.55
N ALA A 454 -5.63 -23.25 -11.22
CA ALA A 454 -5.21 -24.58 -11.64
C ALA A 454 -5.06 -25.54 -10.46
N CYS A 455 -4.40 -25.12 -9.37
CA CYS A 455 -4.30 -25.92 -8.15
C CYS A 455 -5.68 -26.29 -7.56
N PHE A 456 -6.62 -25.34 -7.57
CA PHE A 456 -8.00 -25.57 -7.14
C PHE A 456 -8.71 -26.60 -8.02
N HIS A 457 -8.70 -26.41 -9.34
CA HIS A 457 -9.36 -27.32 -10.28
C HIS A 457 -8.74 -28.71 -10.29
N ARG A 458 -7.42 -28.84 -10.04
CA ARG A 458 -6.78 -30.15 -9.88
C ARG A 458 -7.36 -30.92 -8.68
N SER A 459 -7.58 -30.25 -7.56
CA SER A 459 -8.22 -30.86 -6.38
C SER A 459 -9.66 -31.29 -6.68
N VAL A 460 -10.41 -30.48 -7.44
CA VAL A 460 -11.78 -30.83 -7.89
C VAL A 460 -11.78 -32.11 -8.73
N LEU A 461 -10.89 -32.19 -9.74
CA LEU A 461 -10.79 -33.37 -10.60
C LEU A 461 -10.41 -34.64 -9.81
N ARG A 462 -9.48 -34.53 -8.86
CA ARG A 462 -9.08 -35.66 -8.00
C ARG A 462 -10.20 -36.12 -7.07
N LEU A 463 -11.01 -35.21 -6.52
CA LEU A 463 -12.19 -35.60 -5.72
C LEU A 463 -13.24 -36.33 -6.56
N ARG A 464 -13.47 -35.88 -7.80
CA ARG A 464 -14.34 -36.59 -8.75
C ARG A 464 -13.84 -38.02 -8.96
N ASP A 465 -12.55 -38.18 -9.24
CA ASP A 465 -11.95 -39.49 -9.50
C ASP A 465 -12.02 -40.40 -8.25
N ALA A 466 -11.96 -39.82 -7.05
CA ALA A 466 -12.18 -40.51 -5.77
C ALA A 466 -13.67 -40.80 -5.44
N LYS A 467 -14.61 -40.40 -6.31
CA LYS A 467 -16.07 -40.56 -6.14
C LYS A 467 -16.62 -39.93 -4.85
N VAL A 468 -15.99 -38.87 -4.37
CA VAL A 468 -16.45 -38.15 -3.18
C VAL A 468 -17.55 -37.18 -3.61
N SER A 469 -18.74 -37.30 -3.01
CA SER A 469 -19.80 -36.31 -3.18
C SER A 469 -19.49 -35.08 -2.34
N PHE A 470 -19.53 -33.90 -2.95
CA PHE A 470 -19.57 -32.63 -2.24
C PHE A 470 -20.79 -31.82 -2.71
N PRO A 471 -21.37 -30.97 -1.86
CA PRO A 471 -22.58 -30.22 -2.18
C PRO A 471 -22.32 -29.38 -3.44
N GLU A 472 -23.18 -29.45 -4.46
CA GLU A 472 -23.07 -28.71 -5.73
C GLU A 472 -22.03 -29.22 -6.76
N ASN A 473 -21.81 -30.53 -6.84
CA ASN A 473 -20.93 -31.20 -7.81
C ASN A 473 -21.44 -31.20 -9.28
N THR A 474 -22.63 -30.67 -9.58
CA THR A 474 -23.12 -30.60 -10.97
C THR A 474 -22.37 -29.53 -11.75
N GLY A 475 -21.38 -29.95 -12.55
CA GLY A 475 -20.64 -29.09 -13.48
C GLY A 475 -19.23 -28.66 -13.02
N ALA A 476 -18.86 -28.79 -11.74
CA ALA A 476 -17.56 -28.30 -11.25
C ALA A 476 -16.35 -29.00 -11.90
N ALA A 477 -16.49 -30.29 -12.23
CA ALA A 477 -15.47 -31.01 -12.97
C ALA A 477 -15.41 -30.62 -14.45
N ASP A 478 -16.56 -30.35 -15.07
CA ASP A 478 -16.62 -29.88 -16.46
C ASP A 478 -16.01 -28.48 -16.57
N ASP A 479 -16.28 -27.59 -15.61
CA ASP A 479 -15.66 -26.28 -15.47
C ASP A 479 -14.13 -26.41 -15.34
N ALA A 480 -13.65 -27.36 -14.53
CA ALA A 480 -12.22 -27.65 -14.37
C ALA A 480 -11.58 -28.12 -15.68
N GLU A 481 -12.21 -29.05 -16.40
CA GLU A 481 -11.71 -29.52 -17.70
C GLU A 481 -11.72 -28.39 -18.75
N ALA A 482 -12.77 -27.57 -18.77
CA ALA A 482 -12.87 -26.40 -19.64
C ALA A 482 -11.78 -25.36 -19.34
N PHE A 483 -11.52 -25.09 -18.05
CA PHE A 483 -10.45 -24.21 -17.61
C PHE A 483 -9.08 -24.69 -18.13
N PHE A 484 -8.71 -25.95 -17.90
CA PHE A 484 -7.41 -26.45 -18.33
C PHE A 484 -7.26 -26.44 -19.85
N ARG A 485 -8.27 -26.89 -20.61
CA ARG A 485 -8.26 -26.81 -22.09
C ARG A 485 -8.05 -25.38 -22.57
N SER A 486 -8.75 -24.42 -21.96
CA SER A 486 -8.61 -22.99 -22.28
C SER A 486 -7.18 -22.49 -22.01
N CYS A 487 -6.60 -22.81 -20.85
CA CYS A 487 -5.25 -22.37 -20.49
C CYS A 487 -4.17 -23.02 -21.37
N ILE A 488 -4.28 -24.32 -21.68
CA ILE A 488 -3.35 -25.03 -22.58
C ILE A 488 -3.35 -24.36 -23.96
N ASN A 489 -4.55 -24.09 -24.52
CA ASN A 489 -4.70 -23.40 -25.81
C ASN A 489 -4.13 -21.97 -25.81
N ARG A 490 -3.93 -21.37 -24.62
CA ARG A 490 -3.34 -20.04 -24.44
C ARG A 490 -1.87 -20.08 -24.00
N GLY A 491 -1.24 -21.25 -24.07
CA GLY A 491 0.20 -21.43 -23.91
C GLY A 491 0.64 -22.12 -22.61
N TYR A 492 -0.25 -22.43 -21.66
CA TYR A 492 0.09 -23.11 -20.40
C TYR A 492 0.31 -24.62 -20.58
N LYS A 493 1.35 -25.01 -21.32
CA LYS A 493 1.59 -26.43 -21.64
C LYS A 493 1.84 -27.32 -20.41
N VAL A 494 2.33 -26.75 -19.31
CA VAL A 494 2.53 -27.54 -18.07
C VAL A 494 1.24 -28.05 -17.47
N PHE A 495 0.09 -27.49 -17.86
CA PHE A 495 -1.23 -27.97 -17.46
C PHE A 495 -1.68 -29.22 -18.22
N ASP A 496 -0.99 -29.64 -19.29
CA ASP A 496 -1.29 -30.92 -19.97
C ASP A 496 -1.22 -32.10 -18.98
N THR A 497 -0.29 -32.03 -18.02
CA THR A 497 -0.12 -33.02 -16.93
C THR A 497 -1.37 -33.19 -16.05
N ALA A 498 -2.31 -32.24 -16.06
CA ALA A 498 -3.57 -32.34 -15.34
C ALA A 498 -4.46 -33.48 -15.86
N PHE A 499 -4.31 -33.88 -17.12
CA PHE A 499 -5.10 -34.91 -17.78
C PHE A 499 -4.41 -36.27 -17.85
N GLU A 500 -3.11 -36.33 -17.56
CA GLU A 500 -2.29 -37.54 -17.68
C GLU A 500 -2.62 -38.62 -16.62
N SER A 501 -3.35 -38.26 -15.55
CA SER A 501 -3.84 -39.24 -14.55
C SER A 501 -4.97 -40.15 -15.06
N LYS A 502 -5.48 -39.95 -16.28
CA LYS A 502 -6.47 -40.86 -16.92
C LYS A 502 -5.84 -42.05 -17.67
N GLN A 503 -4.50 -42.15 -17.77
CA GLN A 503 -3.81 -43.18 -18.59
C GLN A 503 -2.88 -44.14 -17.83
N LYS A 504 -2.83 -44.08 -16.50
CA LYS A 504 -2.22 -45.12 -15.65
C LYS A 504 -3.25 -45.63 -14.67
#